data_AF-A0A9E7VZX6-F1
#
_entry.id   AF-A0A9E7VZX6-F1
#
_cell.length_a   1.000
_cell.length_b   1.000
_cell.length_c   1.000
_cell.angle_alpha   90.00
_cell.angle_beta   90.00
_cell.angle_gamma   90.00
#
_symmetry.space_group_name_H-M   'P 1'
#
loop_
_entity.id
_entity.type
_entity.pdbx_description
1 polymer ?
#
loop_
_entity_poly.entity_id
_entity_poly.type
_entity_poly.pdbx_seq_one_letter_code
_entity_poly.pdbx_strand_id
1 'polypeptide(L)'
;MITRRELRLQREAAERAAREQADAARYQAPDAEVSSVPNATGDQVGPDAGGSVPPASDAQAASRRRTGMPSTGRPGYGGDTSVPEDTATSADLRGFHLILLDGAVEVSDVLALIHNKLPDLRPVLDEHGQLRLSRHSRLSSGAALDTADAAALEVPDWARHAIVIDCPRDRQPTPPPDWFADADGLHEAFPNGMPDREEERMLSLMLSVASRLHTGVRLADEPGLPTRVIIPDPEAKVDLYIYSSYWMEPAVALDFVRRHAPHAFQQALPTPDEDVLAQASIDDPLFDPSAPVILDGYALLVPLGEIDESAGSLEIRVMEAEWVPPIVAAHTDAPQIEYHVHWMDTESKRYQPNPGRRFRRMRGRVAELTDAIGAELLVGSDGIGLDENGFLVTSRQLRA
;
A
#
# COMPACT_ATOMS: atom_id res chain seq x y z
N MET A 1 8.42 4.43 30.66
CA MET A 1 8.21 4.60 29.21
C MET A 1 6.74 4.84 29.00
N ILE A 2 6.37 5.77 28.13
CA ILE A 2 4.97 6.16 27.87
C ILE A 2 4.83 6.21 26.35
N THR A 3 3.79 5.62 25.79
CA THR A 3 3.54 5.65 24.34
C THR A 3 3.08 7.05 23.88
N ARG A 4 3.26 7.42 22.59
CA ARG A 4 2.73 8.70 22.04
C ARG A 4 1.24 8.85 22.28
N ARG A 5 0.50 7.75 22.20
CA ARG A 5 -0.95 7.69 22.45
C ARG A 5 -1.28 8.04 23.89
N GLU A 6 -0.57 7.46 24.86
CA GLU A 6 -0.77 7.78 26.28
C GLU A 6 -0.43 9.25 26.57
N LEU A 7 0.63 9.78 25.96
CA LEU A 7 0.95 11.19 26.10
C LEU A 7 -0.14 12.09 25.48
N ARG A 8 -0.70 11.70 24.33
CA ARG A 8 -1.83 12.41 23.71
C ARG A 8 -3.07 12.39 24.61
N LEU A 9 -3.41 11.22 25.16
CA LEU A 9 -4.53 11.08 26.09
C LEU A 9 -4.32 11.88 27.39
N GLN A 10 -3.09 11.92 27.92
CA GLN A 10 -2.74 12.74 29.08
C GLN A 10 -2.85 14.23 28.77
N ARG A 11 -2.41 14.68 27.59
CA ARG A 11 -2.58 16.07 27.13
C ARG A 11 -4.05 16.44 26.97
N GLU A 12 -4.84 15.59 26.30
CA GLU A 12 -6.28 15.81 26.13
C GLU A 12 -7.04 15.82 27.47
N ALA A 13 -6.61 15.00 28.45
CA ALA A 13 -7.16 14.99 29.79
C ALA A 13 -6.78 16.26 30.58
N ALA A 14 -5.52 16.70 30.46
CA ALA A 14 -5.04 17.95 31.07
C ALA A 14 -5.74 19.19 30.48
N GLU A 15 -5.96 19.22 29.17
CA GLU A 15 -6.70 20.29 28.49
C GLU A 15 -8.19 20.30 28.89
N ARG A 16 -8.81 19.13 29.05
CA ARG A 16 -10.17 19.02 29.58
C ARG A 16 -10.26 19.53 31.02
N ALA A 17 -9.34 19.10 31.89
CA ALA A 17 -9.28 19.57 33.28
C ALA A 17 -9.05 21.10 33.36
N ALA A 18 -8.20 21.65 32.48
CA ALA A 18 -7.96 23.09 32.40
C ALA A 18 -9.20 23.87 31.92
N ARG A 19 -9.95 23.32 30.95
CA ARG A 19 -11.25 23.90 30.52
C ARG A 19 -12.30 23.86 31.63
N GLU A 20 -12.43 22.74 32.33
CA GLU A 20 -13.36 22.60 33.45
C GLU A 20 -13.01 23.56 34.60
N GLN A 21 -11.72 23.75 34.90
CA GLN A 21 -11.27 24.76 35.87
C GLN A 21 -11.55 26.20 35.41
N ALA A 22 -11.37 26.50 34.12
CA ALA A 22 -11.67 27.82 33.57
C ALA A 22 -13.18 28.14 33.58
N ASP A 23 -14.03 27.16 33.29
CA ASP A 23 -15.49 27.30 33.35
C ASP A 23 -16.01 27.40 34.78
N ALA A 24 -15.42 26.66 35.73
CA ALA A 24 -15.72 26.79 37.16
C ALA A 24 -15.35 28.18 37.71
N ALA A 25 -14.22 28.75 37.28
CA ALA A 25 -13.80 30.10 37.65
C ALA A 25 -14.74 31.18 37.08
N ARG A 26 -15.35 30.93 35.91
CA ARG A 26 -16.35 31.82 35.31
C ARG A 26 -17.67 31.88 36.09
N TYR A 27 -18.03 30.80 36.77
CA TYR A 27 -19.26 30.71 37.58
C TYR A 27 -19.10 31.26 39.01
N GLN A 28 -17.89 31.64 39.43
CA GLN A 28 -17.58 32.15 40.77
C GLN A 28 -17.36 33.68 40.84
N ALA A 29 -17.49 34.41 39.73
CA ALA A 29 -17.45 35.87 39.76
C ALA A 29 -18.85 36.43 40.11
N PRO A 30 -19.02 37.21 41.20
CA PRO A 30 -20.31 37.82 41.51
C PRO A 30 -20.54 39.06 40.62
N ASP A 31 -21.77 39.19 40.12
CA ASP A 31 -22.25 40.34 39.36
C ASP A 31 -22.08 41.65 40.15
N ALA A 32 -21.38 42.63 39.57
CA ALA A 32 -21.33 44.01 40.05
C ALA A 32 -21.71 45.00 38.93
N GLU A 33 -22.98 45.39 39.00
CA GLU A 33 -23.63 46.68 38.71
C GLU A 33 -23.23 47.58 37.52
N VAL A 34 -24.30 47.95 36.81
CA VAL A 34 -24.49 49.01 35.81
C VAL A 34 -24.50 50.40 36.49
N SER A 35 -23.81 51.42 35.96
CA SER A 35 -24.32 52.82 35.99
C SER A 35 -23.58 53.84 35.09
N SER A 36 -24.38 54.49 34.24
CA SER A 36 -24.47 55.93 33.90
C SER A 36 -23.29 56.78 33.37
N VAL A 37 -23.56 57.43 32.23
CA VAL A 37 -22.91 58.63 31.63
C VAL A 37 -23.40 59.92 32.33
N PRO A 38 -22.61 61.02 32.35
CA PRO A 38 -23.07 62.27 31.69
C PRO A 38 -21.95 63.05 30.95
N ASN A 39 -22.34 64.18 30.35
CA ASN A 39 -21.88 64.81 29.11
C ASN A 39 -21.27 66.23 29.30
N ALA A 40 -20.68 66.80 28.22
CA ALA A 40 -20.32 68.22 27.93
C ALA A 40 -18.92 68.74 28.42
N THR A 41 -18.13 69.59 27.74
CA THR A 41 -18.35 70.58 26.65
C THR A 41 -17.00 71.14 26.08
N GLY A 42 -17.00 71.60 24.80
CA GLY A 42 -16.12 72.64 24.19
C GLY A 42 -14.79 72.16 23.54
N ASP A 43 -14.31 72.64 22.39
CA ASP A 43 -14.69 73.75 21.51
C ASP A 43 -13.94 73.64 20.13
N GLN A 44 -14.66 73.93 19.04
CA GLN A 44 -14.31 74.63 17.76
C GLN A 44 -13.06 74.29 16.90
N VAL A 45 -13.31 74.00 15.61
CA VAL A 45 -12.94 74.75 14.34
C VAL A 45 -12.75 73.76 13.17
N GLY A 46 -13.56 73.87 12.10
CA GLY A 46 -13.47 73.09 10.83
C GLY A 46 -12.68 73.82 9.72
N PRO A 47 -12.94 73.62 8.41
CA PRO A 47 -13.49 72.47 7.69
C PRO A 47 -12.71 72.13 6.37
N ASP A 48 -13.34 71.32 5.51
CA ASP A 48 -13.14 71.05 4.06
C ASP A 48 -12.59 69.66 3.69
N ALA A 49 -13.46 68.71 3.32
CA ALA A 49 -14.11 68.51 2.02
C ALA A 49 -13.24 67.63 1.08
N GLY A 50 -13.69 66.55 0.46
CA GLY A 50 -14.99 65.88 0.40
C GLY A 50 -14.90 64.69 -0.57
N GLY A 51 -15.89 63.79 -0.44
CA GLY A 51 -16.39 62.75 -1.38
C GLY A 51 -15.51 62.25 -2.53
N SER A 52 -15.17 60.95 -2.57
CA SER A 52 -16.05 59.82 -2.94
C SER A 52 -16.28 59.58 -4.45
N VAL A 53 -15.52 58.60 -4.97
CA VAL A 53 -15.84 57.49 -5.91
C VAL A 53 -16.40 57.82 -7.34
N PRO A 54 -16.49 56.84 -8.27
CA PRO A 54 -15.65 56.69 -9.47
C PRO A 54 -16.44 56.94 -10.78
N PRO A 55 -15.89 56.60 -11.96
CA PRO A 55 -16.52 55.48 -12.68
C PRO A 55 -15.58 54.64 -13.58
N ALA A 56 -16.14 53.51 -14.02
CA ALA A 56 -15.67 52.65 -15.11
C ALA A 56 -16.11 53.17 -16.49
N SER A 57 -15.35 52.83 -17.55
CA SER A 57 -15.86 52.32 -18.85
C SER A 57 -14.79 52.31 -19.96
N ASP A 58 -14.60 51.14 -20.56
CA ASP A 58 -14.57 50.78 -22.00
C ASP A 58 -13.63 51.40 -23.06
N ALA A 59 -13.40 50.52 -24.07
CA ALA A 59 -12.96 50.72 -25.46
C ALA A 59 -11.42 50.77 -25.71
N GLN A 60 -10.83 50.15 -26.74
CA GLN A 60 -11.34 49.56 -27.98
C GLN A 60 -10.24 48.72 -28.69
N ALA A 61 -10.71 47.73 -29.45
CA ALA A 61 -10.15 46.95 -30.56
C ALA A 61 -8.91 47.46 -31.35
N ALA A 62 -8.05 46.50 -31.75
CA ALA A 62 -7.42 46.50 -33.08
C ALA A 62 -7.03 45.08 -33.55
N SER A 63 -7.54 44.71 -34.72
CA SER A 63 -7.33 43.42 -35.39
C SER A 63 -6.02 43.38 -36.18
N ARG A 64 -5.37 42.20 -36.29
CA ARG A 64 -4.60 41.81 -37.49
C ARG A 64 -4.74 40.30 -37.76
N ARG A 65 -5.39 39.96 -38.86
CA ARG A 65 -5.29 38.66 -39.54
C ARG A 65 -4.12 38.69 -40.53
N ARG A 66 -3.36 37.60 -40.65
CA ARG A 66 -2.92 37.01 -41.94
C ARG A 66 -2.22 35.65 -41.75
N THR A 67 -2.78 34.62 -42.42
CA THR A 67 -2.13 33.58 -43.28
C THR A 67 -0.92 32.83 -42.72
N GLY A 68 -0.77 31.50 -42.66
CA GLY A 68 -1.37 30.37 -43.40
C GLY A 68 -0.24 29.40 -43.83
N MET A 69 -0.46 28.07 -43.73
CA MET A 69 0.36 26.89 -44.17
C MET A 69 1.34 26.26 -43.12
N PRO A 70 1.62 24.94 -43.20
CA PRO A 70 0.71 23.82 -42.92
C PRO A 70 1.27 22.84 -41.85
N SER A 71 0.40 22.24 -41.05
CA SER A 71 0.77 21.23 -40.05
C SER A 71 0.81 19.84 -40.69
N THR A 72 1.96 19.17 -40.60
CA THR A 72 2.17 17.78 -41.02
C THR A 72 1.51 16.81 -40.04
N GLY A 73 0.91 15.76 -40.61
CA GLY A 73 -0.01 14.79 -40.02
C GLY A 73 0.31 14.25 -38.63
N ARG A 74 -0.75 14.21 -37.81
CA ARG A 74 -0.88 13.44 -36.57
C ARG A 74 -1.80 12.25 -36.89
N PRO A 75 -1.44 10.99 -36.59
CA PRO A 75 -2.38 9.88 -36.76
C PRO A 75 -3.53 10.05 -35.77
N GLY A 76 -4.75 10.01 -36.30
CA GLY A 76 -5.98 10.18 -35.53
C GLY A 76 -6.30 8.96 -34.68
N TYR A 77 -6.63 9.19 -33.41
CA TYR A 77 -7.45 8.28 -32.62
C TYR A 77 -8.88 8.38 -33.15
N GLY A 78 -9.30 7.38 -33.93
CA GLY A 78 -10.71 7.14 -34.23
C GLY A 78 -11.34 6.47 -33.02
N GLY A 79 -12.26 7.16 -32.36
CA GLY A 79 -13.16 6.54 -31.39
C GLY A 79 -14.19 5.73 -32.15
N ASP A 80 -13.98 4.41 -32.22
CA ASP A 80 -15.04 3.48 -32.58
C ASP A 80 -15.71 3.01 -31.29
N THR A 81 -17.02 3.23 -31.23
CA THR A 81 -17.88 2.65 -30.20
C THR A 81 -18.33 1.30 -30.73
N SER A 82 -17.41 0.34 -30.78
CA SER A 82 -17.75 -1.05 -31.07
C SER A 82 -18.34 -1.67 -29.80
N VAL A 83 -19.56 -2.18 -29.95
CA VAL A 83 -20.16 -3.17 -29.06
C VAL A 83 -19.20 -4.36 -28.99
N PRO A 84 -18.92 -4.98 -27.83
CA PRO A 84 -18.07 -6.17 -27.80
C PRO A 84 -18.85 -7.33 -28.42
N GLU A 85 -18.42 -7.79 -29.59
CA GLU A 85 -18.85 -9.07 -30.16
C GLU A 85 -18.29 -10.24 -29.35
N ASP A 86 -19.09 -11.30 -29.31
CA ASP A 86 -18.87 -12.60 -28.67
C ASP A 86 -17.44 -13.15 -28.79
N THR A 87 -16.92 -13.66 -27.68
CA THR A 87 -15.81 -14.63 -27.55
C THR A 87 -14.67 -14.49 -28.57
N ALA A 88 -13.61 -13.80 -28.13
CA ALA A 88 -12.29 -13.80 -28.75
C ALA A 88 -11.88 -15.19 -29.24
N THR A 89 -11.58 -15.31 -30.54
CA THR A 89 -10.75 -16.43 -31.01
C THR A 89 -9.41 -16.40 -30.27
N SER A 90 -8.75 -17.55 -30.09
CA SER A 90 -7.44 -17.61 -29.40
C SER A 90 -6.37 -16.66 -30.01
N ALA A 91 -6.53 -16.26 -31.28
CA ALA A 91 -5.71 -15.22 -31.90
C ALA A 91 -5.90 -13.82 -31.30
N ASP A 92 -7.10 -13.46 -30.85
CA ASP A 92 -7.41 -12.14 -30.30
C ASP A 92 -6.88 -11.99 -28.87
N LEU A 93 -6.83 -13.09 -28.11
CA LEU A 93 -6.32 -13.12 -26.73
C LEU A 93 -4.82 -12.81 -26.64
N ARG A 94 -4.06 -13.08 -27.71
CA ARG A 94 -2.61 -12.82 -27.77
C ARG A 94 -2.27 -11.33 -27.61
N GLY A 95 -3.19 -10.43 -27.96
CA GLY A 95 -3.01 -8.99 -27.84
C GLY A 95 -3.06 -8.46 -26.40
N PHE A 96 -3.49 -9.28 -25.44
CA PHE A 96 -3.77 -8.88 -24.07
C PHE A 96 -2.89 -9.61 -23.04
N HIS A 97 -2.79 -9.02 -21.85
CA HIS A 97 -2.25 -9.72 -20.69
C HIS A 97 -3.33 -10.63 -20.11
N LEU A 98 -2.97 -11.88 -19.80
CA LEU A 98 -3.92 -12.88 -19.33
C LEU A 98 -3.52 -13.39 -17.95
N ILE A 99 -4.48 -13.50 -17.04
CA ILE A 99 -4.34 -14.33 -15.83
C ILE A 99 -4.79 -15.74 -16.21
N LEU A 100 -3.89 -16.70 -16.10
CA LEU A 100 -4.15 -18.10 -16.39
C LEU A 100 -4.69 -18.77 -15.13
N LEU A 101 -5.75 -19.56 -15.25
CA LEU A 101 -6.34 -20.33 -14.16
C LEU A 101 -6.29 -21.82 -14.49
N ASP A 102 -6.10 -22.65 -13.47
CA ASP A 102 -6.29 -24.09 -13.57
C ASP A 102 -7.78 -24.46 -13.43
N GLY A 103 -8.08 -25.76 -13.36
CA GLY A 103 -9.46 -26.23 -13.17
C GLY A 103 -9.98 -26.16 -11.73
N ALA A 104 -9.16 -25.71 -10.76
CA ALA A 104 -9.53 -25.60 -9.35
C ALA A 104 -9.85 -24.16 -8.94
N VAL A 105 -9.37 -23.17 -9.71
CA VAL A 105 -9.53 -21.74 -9.44
C VAL A 105 -10.64 -21.15 -10.31
N GLU A 106 -11.58 -20.47 -9.67
CA GLU A 106 -12.72 -19.82 -10.32
C GLU A 106 -12.46 -18.32 -10.56
N VAL A 107 -13.18 -17.74 -11.52
CA VAL A 107 -13.12 -16.28 -11.78
C VAL A 107 -13.51 -15.48 -10.53
N SER A 108 -14.42 -15.99 -9.70
CA SER A 108 -14.82 -15.35 -8.45
C SER A 108 -13.66 -15.23 -7.44
N ASP A 109 -12.71 -16.17 -7.44
CA ASP A 109 -11.56 -16.12 -6.54
C ASP A 109 -10.64 -14.96 -6.91
N VAL A 110 -10.42 -14.76 -8.21
CA VAL A 110 -9.68 -13.61 -8.75
C VAL A 110 -10.38 -12.29 -8.41
N LEU A 111 -11.70 -12.21 -8.58
CA LEU A 111 -12.46 -11.01 -8.24
C LEU A 111 -12.39 -10.68 -6.75
N ALA A 112 -12.45 -11.70 -5.88
CA ALA A 112 -12.29 -11.52 -4.45
C ALA A 112 -10.90 -10.96 -4.08
N LEU A 113 -9.83 -11.47 -4.71
CA LEU A 113 -8.48 -10.94 -4.50
C LEU A 113 -8.32 -9.52 -5.05
N ILE A 114 -8.91 -9.20 -6.20
CA ILE A 114 -8.90 -7.82 -6.73
C ILE A 114 -9.58 -6.86 -5.76
N HIS A 115 -10.70 -7.25 -5.14
CA HIS A 115 -11.38 -6.44 -4.14
C HIS A 115 -10.51 -6.13 -2.90
N ASN A 116 -9.60 -7.03 -2.51
CA ASN A 116 -8.63 -6.73 -1.45
C ASN A 116 -7.67 -5.59 -1.82
N LYS A 117 -7.35 -5.42 -3.11
CA LYS A 117 -6.47 -4.33 -3.56
C LYS A 117 -7.25 -3.06 -3.89
N LEU A 118 -8.48 -3.23 -4.36
CA LEU A 118 -9.36 -2.17 -4.83
C LEU A 118 -10.72 -2.31 -4.14
N PRO A 119 -10.82 -1.99 -2.82
CA PRO A 119 -12.03 -2.22 -2.03
C PRO A 119 -13.24 -1.40 -2.50
N ASP A 120 -13.01 -0.30 -3.21
CA ASP A 120 -14.08 0.50 -3.82
C ASP A 120 -14.80 -0.23 -4.96
N LEU A 121 -14.15 -1.25 -5.54
CA LEU A 121 -14.73 -2.06 -6.61
C LEU A 121 -15.49 -3.24 -6.03
N ARG A 122 -16.73 -3.44 -6.49
CA ARG A 122 -17.45 -4.67 -6.16
C ARG A 122 -16.88 -5.85 -6.94
N PRO A 123 -16.68 -7.03 -6.30
CA PRO A 123 -16.12 -8.22 -6.94
C PRO A 123 -17.16 -8.95 -7.81
N VAL A 124 -17.81 -8.23 -8.71
CA VAL A 124 -18.89 -8.75 -9.57
C VAL A 124 -18.72 -8.17 -10.97
N LEU A 125 -18.77 -9.04 -11.96
CA LEU A 125 -18.78 -8.64 -13.37
C LEU A 125 -20.14 -8.05 -13.75
N ASP A 126 -20.13 -7.10 -14.69
CA ASP A 126 -21.34 -6.56 -15.28
C ASP A 126 -22.04 -7.56 -16.24
N GLU A 127 -23.12 -7.11 -16.86
CA GLU A 127 -23.90 -7.90 -17.83
C GLU A 127 -23.11 -8.32 -19.08
N HIS A 128 -21.95 -7.70 -19.33
CA HIS A 128 -21.03 -8.03 -20.42
C HIS A 128 -19.85 -8.88 -19.94
N GLY A 129 -19.87 -9.35 -18.69
CA GLY A 129 -18.78 -10.12 -18.12
C GLY A 129 -17.51 -9.31 -17.91
N GLN A 130 -17.63 -7.99 -17.66
CA GLN A 130 -16.49 -7.09 -17.46
C GLN A 130 -16.50 -6.45 -16.06
N LEU A 131 -15.32 -6.10 -15.57
CA LEU A 131 -15.10 -5.26 -14.40
C LEU A 131 -14.14 -4.14 -14.77
N ARG A 132 -14.61 -2.89 -14.63
CA ARG A 132 -13.77 -1.72 -14.83
C ARG A 132 -12.84 -1.53 -13.63
N LEU A 133 -11.54 -1.70 -13.82
CA LEU A 133 -10.52 -1.57 -12.78
C LEU A 133 -10.10 -0.10 -12.58
N SER A 134 -9.98 0.65 -13.69
CA SER A 134 -9.66 2.08 -13.65
C SER A 134 -10.39 2.86 -14.76
N ARG A 135 -9.96 4.08 -15.04
CA ARG A 135 -10.42 4.83 -16.23
C ARG A 135 -9.82 4.29 -17.55
N HIS A 136 -8.74 3.50 -17.46
CA HIS A 136 -7.98 3.01 -18.61
C HIS A 136 -7.87 1.48 -18.66
N SER A 137 -8.20 0.78 -17.57
CA SER A 137 -8.08 -0.68 -17.52
C SER A 137 -9.41 -1.36 -17.22
N ARG A 138 -9.57 -2.54 -17.82
CA ARG A 138 -10.72 -3.43 -17.64
C ARG A 138 -10.26 -4.87 -17.52
N LEU A 139 -10.96 -5.60 -16.67
CA LEU A 139 -10.91 -7.05 -16.61
C LEU A 139 -12.13 -7.60 -17.34
N SER A 140 -11.98 -8.65 -18.13
CA SER A 140 -13.12 -9.44 -18.61
C SER A 140 -13.00 -10.89 -18.15
N SER A 141 -14.15 -11.55 -17.99
CA SER A 141 -14.24 -12.97 -17.64
C SER A 141 -13.35 -13.86 -18.50
N GLY A 142 -13.09 -13.46 -19.75
CA GLY A 142 -12.18 -14.14 -20.65
C GLY A 142 -12.77 -15.43 -21.21
N ALA A 143 -11.94 -16.44 -21.46
CA ALA A 143 -12.35 -17.63 -22.18
C ALA A 143 -11.80 -18.91 -21.53
N ALA A 144 -12.62 -19.98 -21.61
CA ALA A 144 -12.17 -21.33 -21.32
C ALA A 144 -11.15 -21.77 -22.39
N LEU A 145 -10.14 -22.52 -21.98
CA LEU A 145 -9.05 -22.98 -22.84
C LEU A 145 -9.12 -24.50 -22.97
N ASP A 146 -9.24 -24.97 -24.21
CA ASP A 146 -8.96 -26.36 -24.53
C ASP A 146 -7.46 -26.59 -24.82
N THR A 147 -7.07 -27.83 -25.14
CA THR A 147 -5.67 -28.17 -25.43
C THR A 147 -5.15 -27.48 -26.70
N ALA A 148 -6.00 -27.24 -27.69
CA ALA A 148 -5.62 -26.55 -28.91
C ALA A 148 -5.43 -25.04 -28.64
N ASP A 149 -6.29 -24.43 -27.83
CA ASP A 149 -6.15 -23.04 -27.40
C ASP A 149 -4.91 -22.84 -26.54
N ALA A 150 -4.64 -23.73 -25.59
CA ALA A 150 -3.44 -23.67 -24.76
C ALA A 150 -2.15 -23.74 -25.61
N ALA A 151 -2.12 -24.65 -26.60
CA ALA A 151 -1.02 -24.75 -27.54
C ALA A 151 -0.92 -23.50 -28.45
N ALA A 152 -2.05 -22.97 -28.91
CA ALA A 152 -2.11 -21.77 -29.74
C ALA A 152 -1.71 -20.51 -28.97
N LEU A 153 -1.90 -20.45 -27.65
CA LEU A 153 -1.46 -19.34 -26.81
C LEU A 153 -0.05 -19.52 -26.26
N GLU A 154 0.57 -20.69 -26.48
CA GLU A 154 1.86 -21.09 -25.93
C GLU A 154 1.88 -20.99 -24.39
N VAL A 155 0.77 -21.39 -23.75
CA VAL A 155 0.60 -21.40 -22.29
C VAL A 155 0.77 -22.82 -21.72
N PRO A 156 1.00 -22.96 -20.40
CA PRO A 156 1.07 -24.27 -19.76
C PRO A 156 -0.18 -25.13 -19.98
N ASP A 157 0.01 -26.46 -20.01
CA ASP A 157 -1.04 -27.45 -20.27
C ASP A 157 -2.10 -27.60 -19.16
N TRP A 158 -1.76 -27.11 -17.96
CA TRP A 158 -2.67 -27.02 -16.83
C TRP A 158 -3.67 -25.87 -16.95
N ALA A 159 -3.41 -24.86 -17.80
CA ALA A 159 -4.29 -23.71 -17.96
C ALA A 159 -5.62 -24.14 -18.60
N ARG A 160 -6.72 -23.88 -17.89
CA ARG A 160 -8.09 -24.21 -18.30
C ARG A 160 -8.94 -22.99 -18.59
N HIS A 161 -8.51 -21.82 -18.12
CA HIS A 161 -9.23 -20.56 -18.34
C HIS A 161 -8.24 -19.41 -18.39
N ALA A 162 -8.52 -18.39 -19.20
CA ALA A 162 -7.74 -17.16 -19.27
C ALA A 162 -8.62 -15.94 -19.07
N ILE A 163 -8.40 -15.20 -17.99
CA ILE A 163 -9.01 -13.88 -17.74
C ILE A 163 -8.21 -12.82 -18.50
N VAL A 164 -8.90 -11.90 -19.15
CA VAL A 164 -8.25 -10.86 -19.97
C VAL A 164 -8.14 -9.56 -19.17
N ILE A 165 -6.96 -8.95 -19.18
CA ILE A 165 -6.72 -7.59 -18.73
C ILE A 165 -6.42 -6.71 -19.95
N ASP A 166 -7.35 -5.80 -20.23
CA ASP A 166 -7.17 -4.74 -21.22
C ASP A 166 -6.65 -3.49 -20.50
N CYS A 167 -5.43 -3.07 -20.84
CA CYS A 167 -4.82 -1.84 -20.34
C CYS A 167 -3.88 -1.24 -21.40
N PRO A 168 -3.62 0.09 -21.34
CA PRO A 168 -2.59 0.70 -22.17
C PRO A 168 -1.24 0.03 -21.99
N ARG A 169 -0.46 -0.03 -23.07
CA ARG A 169 0.89 -0.58 -23.06
C ARG A 169 1.93 0.54 -22.99
N ASP A 170 2.25 0.95 -21.77
CA ASP A 170 3.20 2.02 -21.48
C ASP A 170 4.55 1.41 -21.03
N ARG A 171 5.65 1.86 -21.66
CA ARG A 171 7.00 1.36 -21.40
C ARG A 171 7.92 2.49 -20.99
N GLN A 172 8.81 2.20 -20.04
CA GLN A 172 9.96 3.06 -19.80
C GLN A 172 10.83 3.09 -21.06
N PRO A 173 11.43 4.26 -21.40
CA PRO A 173 12.20 4.43 -22.63
C PRO A 173 13.58 3.77 -22.58
N THR A 174 14.00 3.31 -21.40
CA THR A 174 15.34 2.76 -21.15
C THR A 174 15.19 1.32 -20.64
N PRO A 175 16.00 0.38 -21.14
CA PRO A 175 16.09 -0.95 -20.59
C PRO A 175 16.35 -0.95 -19.08
N PRO A 176 15.89 -1.98 -18.36
CA PRO A 176 16.29 -2.17 -16.97
C PRO A 176 17.83 -2.29 -16.88
N PRO A 177 18.48 -1.73 -15.84
CA PRO A 177 19.91 -1.91 -15.62
C PRO A 177 20.27 -3.40 -15.45
N ASP A 178 21.46 -3.81 -15.90
CA ASP A 178 21.90 -5.23 -15.83
C ASP A 178 21.95 -5.82 -14.41
N TRP A 179 22.04 -4.97 -13.37
CA TRP A 179 22.03 -5.39 -11.97
C TRP A 179 20.64 -5.45 -11.36
N PHE A 180 19.61 -4.97 -12.06
CA PHE A 180 18.24 -4.99 -11.59
C PHE A 180 17.66 -6.38 -11.75
N ALA A 181 17.16 -6.95 -10.66
CA ALA A 181 16.42 -8.19 -10.65
C ALA A 181 15.20 -8.05 -9.75
N ASP A 182 14.11 -8.72 -10.11
CA ASP A 182 12.86 -8.75 -9.35
C ASP A 182 12.43 -10.20 -9.08
N ALA A 183 11.65 -10.38 -8.01
CA ALA A 183 11.19 -11.70 -7.56
C ALA A 183 10.39 -12.45 -8.62
N ASP A 184 9.60 -11.70 -9.38
CA ASP A 184 8.64 -12.24 -10.32
C ASP A 184 9.24 -12.37 -11.74
N GLY A 185 10.50 -11.97 -11.97
CA GLY A 185 11.17 -12.08 -13.26
C GLY A 185 10.63 -11.12 -14.33
N LEU A 186 9.95 -10.04 -13.95
CA LEU A 186 9.40 -9.05 -14.86
C LEU A 186 10.49 -8.39 -15.70
N HIS A 187 11.68 -8.15 -15.12
CA HIS A 187 12.81 -7.56 -15.85
C HIS A 187 13.28 -8.41 -17.03
N GLU A 188 13.26 -9.74 -16.90
CA GLU A 188 13.61 -10.68 -17.97
C GLU A 188 12.57 -10.66 -19.09
N ALA A 189 11.30 -10.46 -18.73
CA ALA A 189 10.19 -10.38 -19.67
C ALA A 189 10.13 -9.05 -20.45
N PHE A 190 10.77 -8.00 -19.94
CA PHE A 190 10.76 -6.64 -20.49
C PHE A 190 12.17 -6.07 -20.75
N PRO A 191 12.98 -6.72 -21.62
CA PRO A 191 14.38 -6.34 -21.84
C PRO A 191 14.53 -4.96 -22.51
N ASN A 192 13.50 -4.47 -23.20
CA ASN A 192 13.54 -3.19 -23.93
C ASN A 192 13.06 -2.00 -23.08
N GLY A 193 12.58 -2.24 -21.86
CA GLY A 193 12.05 -1.22 -20.97
C GLY A 193 10.89 -1.75 -20.14
N MET A 194 10.93 -1.47 -18.83
CA MET A 194 9.93 -1.95 -17.87
C MET A 194 8.53 -1.40 -18.17
N PRO A 195 7.45 -2.10 -17.78
CA PRO A 195 6.12 -1.52 -17.78
C PRO A 195 6.10 -0.26 -16.90
N ASP A 196 5.30 0.71 -17.32
CA ASP A 196 5.14 1.99 -16.62
C ASP A 196 3.64 2.29 -16.43
N ARG A 197 3.33 3.23 -15.54
CA ARG A 197 2.00 3.82 -15.36
C ARG A 197 0.91 2.78 -15.10
N GLU A 198 -0.03 2.64 -16.03
CA GLU A 198 -1.20 1.75 -15.87
C GLU A 198 -0.81 0.30 -16.08
N GLU A 199 0.10 0.02 -17.01
CA GLU A 199 0.53 -1.35 -17.27
C GLU A 199 1.28 -1.93 -16.09
N GLU A 200 2.18 -1.14 -15.47
CA GLU A 200 2.89 -1.54 -14.25
C GLU A 200 1.91 -1.89 -13.12
N ARG A 201 0.93 -1.01 -12.87
CA ARG A 201 -0.11 -1.23 -11.86
C ARG A 201 -0.90 -2.52 -12.12
N MET A 202 -1.28 -2.78 -13.38
CA MET A 202 -2.05 -3.96 -13.73
C MET A 202 -1.22 -5.23 -13.65
N LEU A 203 0.01 -5.23 -14.16
CA LEU A 203 0.89 -6.40 -14.07
C LEU A 203 1.26 -6.73 -12.63
N SER A 204 1.53 -5.72 -11.79
CA SER A 204 1.76 -5.93 -10.35
C SER A 204 0.55 -6.55 -9.66
N LEU A 205 -0.67 -6.09 -9.97
CA LEU A 205 -1.91 -6.70 -9.47
C LEU A 205 -2.06 -8.15 -9.95
N MET A 206 -1.86 -8.40 -11.25
CA MET A 206 -1.98 -9.74 -11.85
C MET A 206 -0.98 -10.72 -11.24
N LEU A 207 0.28 -10.32 -11.06
CA LEU A 207 1.32 -11.15 -10.48
C LEU A 207 1.06 -11.45 -9.00
N SER A 208 0.57 -10.46 -8.24
CA SER A 208 0.14 -10.68 -6.85
C SER A 208 -0.97 -11.72 -6.79
N VAL A 209 -2.01 -11.58 -7.62
CA VAL A 209 -3.13 -12.54 -7.71
C VAL A 209 -2.64 -13.93 -8.12
N ALA A 210 -1.82 -14.03 -9.16
CA ALA A 210 -1.29 -15.30 -9.65
C ALA A 210 -0.41 -15.98 -8.59
N SER A 211 0.43 -15.22 -7.88
CA SER A 211 1.22 -15.71 -6.75
C SER A 211 0.32 -16.29 -5.67
N ARG A 212 -0.76 -15.59 -5.30
CA ARG A 212 -1.69 -16.04 -4.25
C ARG A 212 -2.50 -17.28 -4.63
N LEU A 213 -2.86 -17.41 -5.90
CA LEU A 213 -3.66 -18.53 -6.42
C LEU A 213 -2.80 -19.69 -6.95
N HIS A 214 -1.47 -19.59 -6.87
CA HIS A 214 -0.53 -20.57 -7.44
C HIS A 214 -0.71 -20.76 -8.96
N THR A 215 -1.01 -19.68 -9.67
CA THR A 215 -1.21 -19.68 -11.13
C THR A 215 -0.15 -18.85 -11.86
N GLY A 216 -0.44 -18.41 -13.09
CA GLY A 216 0.53 -17.70 -13.94
C GLY A 216 -0.10 -16.57 -14.74
N VAL A 217 0.75 -15.70 -15.27
CA VAL A 217 0.38 -14.56 -16.11
C VAL A 217 1.03 -14.73 -17.48
N ARG A 218 0.22 -14.74 -18.54
CA ARG A 218 0.72 -14.62 -19.91
C ARG A 218 0.75 -13.16 -20.30
N LEU A 219 1.87 -12.68 -20.80
CA LEU A 219 1.97 -11.31 -21.28
C LEU A 219 1.47 -11.17 -22.72
N ALA A 220 0.96 -10.00 -23.07
CA ALA A 220 0.60 -9.65 -24.43
C ALA A 220 1.78 -9.81 -25.39
N ASP A 221 1.50 -10.23 -26.63
CA ASP A 221 2.51 -10.41 -27.66
C ASP A 221 3.21 -9.09 -27.97
N GLU A 222 4.51 -9.15 -28.21
CA GLU A 222 5.32 -8.00 -28.55
C GLU A 222 6.21 -8.33 -29.75
N PRO A 223 6.22 -7.49 -30.80
CA PRO A 223 7.02 -7.75 -31.97
C PRO A 223 8.50 -7.96 -31.62
N GLY A 224 9.06 -9.09 -32.05
CA GLY A 224 10.47 -9.40 -31.84
C GLY A 224 10.80 -10.05 -30.49
N LEU A 225 9.82 -10.27 -29.62
CA LEU A 225 9.97 -11.03 -28.39
C LEU A 225 9.25 -12.38 -28.49
N PRO A 226 9.78 -13.45 -27.85
CA PRO A 226 9.06 -14.70 -27.73
C PRO A 226 7.81 -14.54 -26.86
N THR A 227 6.92 -15.54 -26.88
CA THR A 227 5.82 -15.60 -25.91
C THR A 227 6.40 -15.65 -24.50
N ARG A 228 5.79 -14.87 -23.59
CA ARG A 228 6.24 -14.73 -22.21
C ARG A 228 5.13 -15.15 -21.28
N VAL A 229 5.42 -16.14 -20.44
CA VAL A 229 4.55 -16.57 -19.35
C VAL A 229 5.37 -16.49 -18.06
N ILE A 230 4.87 -15.70 -17.11
CA ILE A 230 5.45 -15.54 -15.79
C ILE A 230 4.65 -16.39 -14.83
N ILE A 231 5.32 -17.31 -14.14
CA ILE A 231 4.73 -18.08 -13.03
C ILE A 231 5.43 -17.59 -11.76
N PRO A 232 4.81 -16.66 -11.01
CA PRO A 232 5.40 -16.15 -9.78
C PRO A 232 5.57 -17.27 -8.77
N ASP A 233 6.65 -17.23 -7.99
CA ASP A 233 6.90 -18.19 -6.92
C ASP A 233 6.00 -17.87 -5.72
N PRO A 234 4.96 -18.67 -5.43
CA PRO A 234 4.01 -18.38 -4.37
C PRO A 234 4.65 -18.42 -2.97
N GLU A 235 5.74 -19.18 -2.82
CA GLU A 235 6.44 -19.34 -1.54
C GLU A 235 7.51 -18.25 -1.31
N ALA A 236 7.78 -17.38 -2.29
CA ALA A 236 8.78 -16.32 -2.15
C ALA A 236 8.30 -15.17 -1.25
N LYS A 237 7.00 -15.09 -1.01
CA LYS A 237 6.32 -14.02 -0.27
C LYS A 237 6.04 -14.52 1.15
N VAL A 238 6.95 -14.20 2.07
CA VAL A 238 6.98 -14.76 3.44
C VAL A 238 6.50 -13.74 4.46
N ASP A 239 6.62 -12.45 4.16
CA ASP A 239 6.31 -11.42 5.15
C ASP A 239 4.81 -11.34 5.45
N LEU A 240 4.49 -10.94 6.67
CA LEU A 240 3.11 -10.73 7.12
C LEU A 240 2.96 -9.34 7.73
N TYR A 241 1.82 -8.70 7.45
CA TYR A 241 1.45 -7.42 8.03
C TYR A 241 0.17 -7.59 8.84
N ILE A 242 0.14 -7.10 10.07
CA ILE A 242 -1.06 -7.11 10.91
C ILE A 242 -1.34 -5.68 11.32
N TYR A 243 -2.56 -5.21 11.06
CA TYR A 243 -3.01 -3.88 11.43
C TYR A 243 -4.01 -3.98 12.57
N SER A 244 -3.78 -3.25 13.66
CA SER A 244 -4.68 -3.23 14.81
C SER A 244 -4.75 -1.84 15.44
N SER A 245 -5.91 -1.50 16.00
CA SER A 245 -6.05 -0.29 16.85
C SER A 245 -5.41 -0.44 18.24
N TYR A 246 -4.93 -1.65 18.57
CA TYR A 246 -4.33 -1.99 19.85
C TYR A 246 -2.81 -2.00 19.75
N TRP A 247 -2.19 -1.21 20.62
CA TRP A 247 -0.76 -1.28 20.87
C TRP A 247 -0.50 -2.37 21.91
N MET A 248 0.22 -3.41 21.53
CA MET A 248 0.63 -4.48 22.43
C MET A 248 1.92 -4.07 23.12
N GLU A 249 1.97 -4.22 24.45
CA GLU A 249 3.22 -4.00 25.20
C GLU A 249 4.32 -4.95 24.69
N PRO A 250 5.59 -4.51 24.59
CA PRO A 250 6.67 -5.31 24.03
C PRO A 250 6.84 -6.67 24.71
N ALA A 251 6.67 -6.73 26.03
CA ALA A 251 6.75 -7.98 26.79
C ALA A 251 5.61 -8.96 26.44
N VAL A 252 4.41 -8.44 26.19
CA VAL A 252 3.24 -9.26 25.81
C VAL A 252 3.42 -9.80 24.39
N ALA A 253 3.85 -8.95 23.46
CA ALA A 253 4.17 -9.38 22.09
C ALA A 253 5.28 -10.44 22.08
N LEU A 254 6.32 -10.23 22.88
CA LEU A 254 7.42 -11.18 23.03
C LEU A 254 6.93 -12.54 23.60
N ASP A 255 6.01 -12.54 24.55
CA ASP A 255 5.41 -13.77 25.09
C ASP A 255 4.61 -14.54 24.03
N PHE A 256 3.92 -13.85 23.10
CA PHE A 256 3.29 -14.50 21.94
C PHE A 256 4.33 -15.10 21.00
N VAL A 257 5.35 -14.34 20.61
CA VAL A 257 6.43 -14.81 19.72
C VAL A 257 7.15 -16.02 20.32
N ARG A 258 7.41 -16.01 21.63
CA ARG A 258 8.13 -17.09 22.34
C ARG A 258 7.40 -18.42 22.42
N ARG A 259 6.10 -18.47 22.11
CA ARG A 259 5.37 -19.74 21.97
C ARG A 259 5.92 -20.59 20.82
N HIS A 260 6.46 -19.94 19.79
CA HIS A 260 7.01 -20.58 18.60
C HIS A 260 8.53 -20.41 18.47
N ALA A 261 9.09 -19.35 19.06
CA ALA A 261 10.52 -19.07 19.08
C ALA A 261 11.02 -18.70 20.49
N PRO A 262 11.32 -19.69 21.36
CA PRO A 262 11.68 -19.44 22.76
C PRO A 262 12.91 -18.54 22.96
N HIS A 263 13.82 -18.53 21.99
CA HIS A 263 15.03 -17.73 21.94
C HIS A 263 14.82 -16.30 21.41
N ALA A 264 13.59 -15.93 21.06
CA ALA A 264 13.25 -14.57 20.68
C ALA A 264 13.58 -13.57 21.80
N PHE A 265 13.99 -12.37 21.41
CA PHE A 265 14.31 -11.30 22.34
C PHE A 265 13.88 -9.94 21.79
N GLN A 266 13.63 -8.98 22.68
CA GLN A 266 13.45 -7.59 22.30
C GLN A 266 14.82 -6.96 22.08
N GLN A 267 15.02 -6.29 20.95
CA GLN A 267 16.23 -5.51 20.73
C GLN A 267 16.28 -4.38 21.77
N ALA A 268 17.38 -4.29 22.51
CA ALA A 268 17.58 -3.18 23.44
C ALA A 268 17.61 -1.87 22.65
N LEU A 269 16.87 -0.87 23.12
CA LEU A 269 17.01 0.48 22.60
C LEU A 269 18.48 0.91 22.78
N PRO A 270 19.12 1.49 21.75
CA PRO A 270 20.42 2.11 21.95
C PRO A 270 20.26 3.14 23.06
N THR A 271 20.90 2.91 24.20
CA THR A 271 20.96 3.89 25.27
C THR A 271 22.00 4.91 24.82
N PRO A 272 21.63 6.16 24.53
CA PRO A 272 22.61 7.14 24.09
C PRO A 272 23.63 7.33 25.22
N ASP A 273 24.91 7.40 24.87
CA ASP A 273 25.97 7.65 25.85
C ASP A 273 25.71 8.96 26.59
N GLU A 274 26.18 9.07 27.84
CA GLU A 274 25.99 10.26 28.66
C GLU A 274 26.52 11.52 27.96
N ASP A 275 27.63 11.40 27.22
CA ASP A 275 28.22 12.47 26.41
C ASP A 275 27.30 12.90 25.25
N VAL A 276 26.58 11.95 24.63
CA VAL A 276 25.62 12.21 23.55
C VAL A 276 24.39 12.92 24.10
N LEU A 277 23.89 12.49 25.26
CA LEU A 277 22.78 13.16 25.95
C LEU A 277 23.17 14.58 26.41
N ALA A 278 24.39 14.75 26.91
CA ALA A 278 24.92 16.05 27.32
C ALA A 278 25.05 17.01 26.11
N GLN A 279 25.58 16.52 24.98
CA GLN A 279 25.68 17.30 23.76
C GLN A 279 24.29 17.65 23.19
N ALA A 280 23.36 16.70 23.16
CA ALA A 280 21.98 16.95 22.73
C ALA A 280 21.27 18.00 23.60
N SER A 281 21.53 17.99 24.92
CA SER A 281 21.00 19.01 25.86
C SER A 281 21.60 20.40 25.63
N ILE A 282 22.82 20.49 25.10
CA ILE A 282 23.46 21.75 24.71
C ILE A 282 22.89 22.27 23.38
N ASP A 283 22.70 21.36 22.42
CA ASP A 283 22.27 21.68 21.06
C ASP A 283 20.76 22.04 21.00
N ASP A 284 19.94 21.42 21.86
CA ASP A 284 18.52 21.71 22.00
C ASP A 284 18.17 22.05 23.47
N PRO A 285 17.99 23.34 23.83
CA PRO A 285 17.61 23.76 25.17
C PRO A 285 16.25 23.25 25.66
N LEU A 286 15.42 22.68 24.77
CA LEU A 286 14.13 22.07 25.11
C LEU A 286 14.24 20.55 25.32
N PHE A 287 15.40 19.95 25.05
CA PHE A 287 15.65 18.54 25.31
C PHE A 287 15.78 18.29 26.82
N ASP A 288 14.86 17.51 27.38
CA ASP A 288 14.91 17.06 28.77
C ASP A 288 15.37 15.59 28.83
N PRO A 289 16.62 15.31 29.25
CA PRO A 289 17.14 13.93 29.33
C PRO A 289 16.43 13.09 30.41
N SER A 290 15.66 13.72 31.30
CA SER A 290 14.85 13.04 32.31
C SER A 290 13.41 12.78 31.86
N ALA A 291 13.01 13.31 30.70
CA ALA A 291 11.70 13.05 30.13
C ALA A 291 11.54 11.56 29.79
N PRO A 292 10.34 10.98 30.00
CA PRO A 292 10.10 9.60 29.67
C PRO A 292 10.32 9.35 28.17
N VAL A 293 11.14 8.36 27.83
CA VAL A 293 11.30 7.91 26.44
C VAL A 293 9.94 7.53 25.88
N ILE A 294 9.54 8.23 24.83
CA ILE A 294 8.34 7.95 24.06
C ILE A 294 8.72 6.99 22.96
N LEU A 295 8.11 5.81 22.98
CA LEU A 295 8.40 4.77 22.01
C LEU A 295 7.52 4.96 20.78
N ASP A 296 8.15 5.22 19.64
CA ASP A 296 7.47 5.31 18.34
C ASP A 296 7.30 3.93 17.68
N GLY A 297 8.04 2.93 18.19
CA GLY A 297 7.99 1.55 17.76
C GLY A 297 8.96 0.67 18.54
N TYR A 298 8.79 -0.64 18.49
CA TYR A 298 9.75 -1.62 18.99
C TYR A 298 9.96 -2.75 18.00
N ALA A 299 11.07 -3.46 18.16
CA ALA A 299 11.40 -4.64 17.36
C ALA A 299 11.68 -5.84 18.26
N LEU A 300 11.15 -6.99 17.86
CA LEU A 300 11.48 -8.30 18.40
C LEU A 300 12.28 -9.06 17.35
N LEU A 301 13.35 -9.73 17.76
CA LEU A 301 14.22 -10.47 16.87
C LEU A 301 14.16 -11.97 17.17
N VAL A 302 14.07 -12.76 16.11
CA VAL A 302 14.13 -14.22 16.15
C VAL A 302 15.31 -14.69 15.29
N PRO A 303 16.44 -15.05 15.89
CA PRO A 303 17.54 -15.71 15.16
C PRO A 303 17.08 -17.03 14.54
N LEU A 304 17.36 -17.28 13.27
CA LEU A 304 16.89 -18.48 12.56
C LEU A 304 17.98 -19.54 12.34
N GLY A 305 19.12 -19.43 13.03
CA GLY A 305 20.25 -20.36 12.90
C GLY A 305 19.91 -21.82 13.17
N GLU A 306 18.86 -22.10 13.96
CA GLU A 306 18.36 -23.47 14.19
C GLU A 306 17.62 -24.05 12.97
N ILE A 307 17.05 -23.21 12.10
CA ILE A 307 16.45 -23.64 10.84
C ILE A 307 17.57 -23.91 9.83
N ASP A 308 18.45 -22.92 9.66
CA ASP A 308 19.61 -22.94 8.78
C ASP A 308 20.51 -21.73 9.09
N GLU A 309 21.84 -21.86 8.95
CA GLU A 309 22.78 -20.74 9.16
C GLU A 309 22.53 -19.57 8.20
N SER A 310 22.03 -19.85 6.98
CA SER A 310 21.73 -18.85 5.96
C SER A 310 20.32 -18.26 6.08
N ALA A 311 19.50 -18.75 7.03
CA ALA A 311 18.15 -18.27 7.23
C ALA A 311 18.11 -16.85 7.82
N GLY A 312 19.19 -16.36 8.46
CA GLY A 312 19.22 -15.02 9.03
C GLY A 312 18.29 -14.87 10.25
N SER A 313 17.35 -13.92 10.21
CA SER A 313 16.45 -13.61 11.32
C SER A 313 15.05 -13.21 10.88
N LEU A 314 14.03 -13.43 11.72
CA LEU A 314 12.78 -12.68 11.65
C LEU A 314 12.87 -11.42 12.51
N GLU A 315 12.45 -10.29 11.96
CA GLU A 315 12.20 -9.05 12.69
C GLU A 315 10.69 -8.82 12.78
N ILE A 316 10.15 -8.75 13.99
CA ILE A 316 8.77 -8.31 14.23
C ILE A 316 8.84 -6.84 14.63
N ARG A 317 8.53 -5.95 13.69
CA ARG A 317 8.49 -4.51 13.91
C ARG A 317 7.08 -4.08 14.27
N VAL A 318 6.93 -3.37 15.38
CA VAL A 318 5.65 -2.82 15.85
C VAL A 318 5.77 -1.31 15.92
N MET A 319 4.95 -0.60 15.16
CA MET A 319 4.97 0.87 15.10
C MET A 319 3.60 1.43 14.72
N GLU A 320 3.38 2.72 14.96
CA GLU A 320 2.22 3.40 14.36
C GLU A 320 2.33 3.33 12.84
N ALA A 321 1.25 2.90 12.18
CA ALA A 321 1.23 2.74 10.74
C ALA A 321 1.28 4.11 10.05
N GLU A 322 2.35 4.35 9.29
CA GLU A 322 2.48 5.57 8.47
C GLU A 322 1.52 5.54 7.28
N TRP A 323 1.26 4.34 6.78
CA TRP A 323 0.34 4.09 5.69
C TRP A 323 -0.55 2.89 6.02
N VAL A 324 -1.85 3.04 5.80
CA VAL A 324 -2.84 1.98 6.05
C VAL A 324 -3.34 1.45 4.69
N PRO A 325 -3.23 0.15 4.41
CA PRO A 325 -3.71 -0.44 3.17
C PRO A 325 -5.20 -0.16 2.93
N PRO A 326 -5.64 0.08 1.68
CA PRO A 326 -7.04 0.44 1.39
C PRO A 326 -8.06 -0.53 1.97
N ILE A 327 -7.79 -1.84 1.93
CA ILE A 327 -8.70 -2.85 2.49
C ILE A 327 -8.82 -2.76 4.01
N VAL A 328 -7.76 -2.36 4.70
CA VAL A 328 -7.81 -2.13 6.15
C VAL A 328 -8.57 -0.83 6.43
N ALA A 329 -8.24 0.24 5.71
CA ALA A 329 -8.91 1.55 5.82
C ALA A 329 -10.42 1.47 5.53
N ALA A 330 -10.85 0.58 4.63
CA ALA A 330 -12.26 0.36 4.32
C ALA A 330 -13.09 -0.15 5.52
N HIS A 331 -12.44 -0.67 6.56
CA HIS A 331 -13.12 -1.22 7.75
C HIS A 331 -12.95 -0.36 9.00
N THR A 332 -12.06 0.64 9.00
CA THR A 332 -11.78 1.46 10.18
C THR A 332 -11.14 2.80 9.83
N ASP A 333 -11.63 3.86 10.49
CA ASP A 333 -11.04 5.21 10.45
C ASP A 333 -10.05 5.46 11.62
N ALA A 334 -9.89 4.49 12.53
CA ALA A 334 -8.99 4.64 13.66
C ALA A 334 -7.51 4.56 13.22
N PRO A 335 -6.59 5.26 13.89
CA PRO A 335 -5.15 5.03 13.73
C PRO A 335 -4.80 3.56 13.94
N GLN A 336 -3.94 3.02 13.08
CA GLN A 336 -3.52 1.63 13.13
C GLN A 336 -2.09 1.51 13.64
N ILE A 337 -1.83 0.43 14.36
CA ILE A 337 -0.51 -0.08 14.70
C ILE A 337 -0.21 -1.20 13.71
N GLU A 338 0.91 -1.09 13.01
CA GLU A 338 1.42 -2.12 12.13
C GLU A 338 2.34 -3.04 12.91
N TYR A 339 2.07 -4.34 12.85
CA TYR A 339 2.95 -5.42 13.24
C TYR A 339 3.44 -6.08 11.97
N HIS A 340 4.67 -5.80 11.57
CA HIS A 340 5.30 -6.35 10.39
C HIS A 340 6.23 -7.49 10.81
N VAL A 341 5.88 -8.72 10.43
CA VAL A 341 6.74 -9.90 10.59
C VAL A 341 7.56 -10.04 9.32
N HIS A 342 8.79 -9.56 9.39
CA HIS A 342 9.70 -9.43 8.26
C HIS A 342 10.81 -10.48 8.30
N TRP A 343 11.00 -11.21 7.21
CA TRP A 343 12.12 -12.13 7.09
C TRP A 343 13.35 -11.47 6.44
N MET A 344 14.45 -11.43 7.20
CA MET A 344 15.76 -10.97 6.77
C MET A 344 16.70 -12.16 6.55
N ASP A 345 16.77 -12.67 5.32
CA ASP A 345 17.72 -13.72 4.97
C ASP A 345 19.14 -13.16 4.82
N THR A 346 20.16 -13.96 5.16
CA THR A 346 21.54 -13.47 5.27
C THR A 346 22.13 -12.98 3.95
N GLU A 347 21.65 -13.53 2.83
CA GLU A 347 22.24 -13.30 1.51
C GLU A 347 21.32 -12.52 0.56
N SER A 348 20.17 -12.03 1.05
CA SER A 348 19.14 -11.36 0.26
C SER A 348 18.70 -12.15 -0.97
N LYS A 349 18.66 -13.48 -0.85
CA LYS A 349 18.33 -14.43 -1.92
C LYS A 349 16.85 -14.75 -2.00
N ARG A 350 16.01 -14.29 -1.05
CA ARG A 350 14.58 -14.62 -1.00
C ARG A 350 13.82 -14.37 -2.31
N TYR A 351 14.24 -13.35 -3.06
CA TYR A 351 13.65 -12.94 -4.33
C TYR A 351 14.46 -13.34 -5.56
N GLN A 352 15.48 -14.17 -5.41
CA GLN A 352 16.19 -14.65 -6.58
C GLN A 352 15.34 -15.68 -7.34
N PRO A 353 15.29 -15.61 -8.68
CA PRO A 353 14.57 -16.61 -9.46
C PRO A 353 15.21 -17.99 -9.29
N ASN A 354 14.38 -19.03 -9.37
CA ASN A 354 14.79 -20.44 -9.38
C ASN A 354 15.70 -20.88 -8.20
N PRO A 355 15.27 -20.68 -6.94
CA PRO A 355 16.08 -21.05 -5.79
C PRO A 355 16.37 -22.56 -5.73
N GLY A 356 17.59 -22.90 -5.30
CA GLY A 356 18.02 -24.28 -5.08
C GLY A 356 17.15 -25.02 -4.05
N ARG A 357 17.09 -26.35 -4.13
CA ARG A 357 16.23 -27.19 -3.26
C ARG A 357 16.43 -26.94 -1.77
N ARG A 358 17.70 -26.73 -1.33
CA ARG A 358 18.04 -26.43 0.06
C ARG A 358 17.38 -25.12 0.53
N PHE A 359 17.49 -24.06 -0.29
CA PHE A 359 16.92 -22.75 0.01
C PHE A 359 15.39 -22.81 0.06
N ARG A 360 14.75 -23.50 -0.89
CA ARG A 360 13.28 -23.70 -0.86
C ARG A 360 12.80 -24.39 0.41
N ARG A 361 13.46 -25.48 0.82
CA ARG A 361 13.13 -26.18 2.07
C ARG A 361 13.33 -25.28 3.30
N MET A 362 14.41 -24.51 3.33
CA MET A 362 14.67 -23.55 4.41
C MET A 362 13.57 -22.50 4.45
N ARG A 363 13.26 -21.85 3.32
CA ARG A 363 12.21 -20.84 3.18
C ARG A 363 10.85 -21.37 3.62
N GLY A 364 10.48 -22.60 3.24
CA GLY A 364 9.24 -23.23 3.72
C GLY A 364 9.16 -23.32 5.25
N ARG A 365 10.26 -23.72 5.91
CA ARG A 365 10.32 -23.74 7.39
C ARG A 365 10.26 -22.35 8.02
N VAL A 366 10.81 -21.33 7.34
CA VAL A 366 10.70 -19.95 7.79
C VAL A 366 9.26 -19.45 7.64
N ALA A 367 8.61 -19.73 6.51
CA ALA A 367 7.21 -19.39 6.28
C ALA A 367 6.29 -20.04 7.32
N GLU A 368 6.47 -21.33 7.62
CA GLU A 368 5.74 -22.03 8.70
C GLU A 368 5.89 -21.33 10.07
N LEU A 369 7.10 -20.85 10.39
CA LEU A 369 7.35 -20.11 11.64
C LEU A 369 6.71 -18.71 11.62
N THR A 370 6.83 -18.00 10.49
CA THR A 370 6.23 -16.68 10.28
C THR A 370 4.71 -16.76 10.41
N ASP A 371 4.07 -17.74 9.79
CA ASP A 371 2.63 -17.98 9.87
C ASP A 371 2.20 -18.31 11.30
N ALA A 372 2.93 -19.18 12.01
CA ALA A 372 2.63 -19.50 13.39
C ALA A 372 2.72 -18.28 14.33
N ILE A 373 3.77 -17.47 14.19
CA ILE A 373 3.93 -16.21 14.95
C ILE A 373 2.83 -15.21 14.56
N GLY A 374 2.58 -15.04 13.27
CA GLY A 374 1.56 -14.14 12.74
C GLY A 374 0.16 -14.51 13.24
N ALA A 375 -0.16 -15.80 13.33
CA ALA A 375 -1.44 -16.28 13.85
C ALA A 375 -1.64 -15.93 15.34
N GLU A 376 -0.58 -15.98 16.14
CA GLU A 376 -0.62 -15.59 17.56
C GLU A 376 -0.76 -14.07 17.72
N LEU A 377 -0.01 -13.28 16.95
CA LEU A 377 -0.08 -11.82 16.96
C LEU A 377 -1.44 -11.31 16.45
N LEU A 378 -1.98 -11.93 15.40
CA LEU A 378 -3.27 -11.56 14.81
C LEU A 378 -4.41 -11.75 15.81
N VAL A 379 -4.42 -12.89 16.52
CA VAL A 379 -5.42 -13.16 17.57
C VAL A 379 -5.19 -12.27 18.79
N GLY A 380 -3.93 -12.11 19.23
CA GLY A 380 -3.59 -11.32 20.40
C GLY A 380 -3.86 -9.83 20.25
N SER A 381 -3.80 -9.31 19.01
CA SER A 381 -4.05 -7.91 18.68
C SER A 381 -5.47 -7.62 18.21
N ASP A 382 -6.34 -8.62 18.02
CA ASP A 382 -7.66 -8.45 17.39
C ASP A 382 -7.57 -7.65 16.07
N GLY A 383 -6.55 -7.97 15.29
CA GLY A 383 -6.16 -7.20 14.11
C GLY A 383 -6.71 -7.74 12.78
N ILE A 384 -6.34 -7.06 11.70
CA ILE A 384 -6.55 -7.47 10.33
C ILE A 384 -5.19 -7.87 9.74
N GLY A 385 -5.07 -9.13 9.32
CA GLY A 385 -3.84 -9.66 8.72
C GLY A 385 -3.83 -9.53 7.21
N LEU A 386 -2.67 -9.18 6.65
CA LEU A 386 -2.36 -9.22 5.22
C LEU A 386 -1.10 -10.04 4.98
N ASP A 387 -1.08 -10.79 3.88
CA ASP A 387 0.16 -11.36 3.35
C ASP A 387 1.05 -10.28 2.69
N GLU A 388 2.28 -10.63 2.31
CA GLU A 388 3.21 -9.72 1.62
C GLU A 388 2.66 -9.20 0.29
N ASN A 389 1.80 -9.99 -0.37
CA ASN A 389 1.08 -9.55 -1.56
C ASN A 389 -0.11 -8.66 -1.22
N GLY A 390 -0.37 -8.34 0.05
CA GLY A 390 -1.43 -7.45 0.53
C GLY A 390 -2.84 -8.01 0.45
N PHE A 391 -3.02 -9.33 0.50
CA PHE A 391 -4.33 -9.97 0.59
C PHE A 391 -4.68 -10.34 2.03
N LEU A 392 -5.97 -10.26 2.37
CA LEU A 392 -6.46 -10.65 3.69
C LEU A 392 -6.10 -12.10 4.03
N VAL A 393 -5.58 -12.28 5.24
CA VAL A 393 -5.32 -13.59 5.85
C VAL A 393 -6.03 -13.71 7.19
N THR A 394 -6.47 -14.93 7.49
CA THR A 394 -7.09 -15.28 8.75
C THR A 394 -6.14 -16.12 9.60
N SER A 395 -6.30 -16.07 10.92
CA SER A 395 -5.51 -16.92 11.84
C SER A 395 -5.70 -18.41 11.58
N ARG A 396 -6.82 -18.82 10.98
CA ARG A 396 -7.05 -20.21 10.55
C ARG A 396 -6.19 -20.58 9.34
N GLN A 397 -6.07 -19.69 8.36
CA GLN A 397 -5.20 -19.90 7.20
C GLN A 397 -3.73 -19.98 7.62
N LEU A 398 -3.31 -19.13 8.56
CA LEU A 398 -1.94 -19.12 9.10
C LEU A 398 -1.60 -20.30 10.03
N ARG A 399 -2.59 -21.15 10.38
CA ARG A 399 -2.36 -22.36 11.20
C ARG A 399 -2.54 -23.67 10.42
N ALA A 400 -2.91 -23.56 9.14
CA ALA A 400 -3.13 -24.70 8.26
C ALA A 400 -1.79 -25.26 7.79
#